data_AF-A0A7Y6Z9K5-F1
#
_entry.id   AF-A0A7Y6Z9K5-F1
#
_cell.length_a   1.000
_cell.length_b   1.000
_cell.length_c   1.000
_cell.angle_alpha   90.00
_cell.angle_beta   90.00
_cell.angle_gamma   90.00
#
_symmetry.space_group_name_H-M   'P 1'
#
loop_
_entity.id
_entity.type
_entity.pdbx_description
1 polymer ?
#
loop_
_entity_poly.entity_id
_entity_poly.type
_entity_poly.pdbx_seq_one_letter_code
_entity_poly.pdbx_strand_id
1 'polypeptide(L)' 'QLQDYAEHYARTLNQWHVAFNQQSEAVSEQGYSEDFKRMWRFYLSYCEAGFSERAIGVSHLVFGKPLYRNERLFNV' A
#
# COMPACT_ATOMS: atom_id res chain seq x y z
N GLN A 1 1.40 -15.71 14.22
CA GLN A 1 1.77 -14.34 14.65
C GLN A 1 0.97 -13.33 13.83
N LEU A 2 0.69 -12.13 14.35
CA LEU A 2 0.23 -11.02 13.50
C LEU A 2 1.47 -10.47 12.78
N GLN A 3 1.59 -10.75 11.49
CA GLN A 3 2.68 -10.20 10.68
C GLN A 3 2.34 -8.76 10.31
N ASP A 4 3.28 -7.85 10.62
CA ASP A 4 3.18 -6.44 10.29
C ASP A 4 3.78 -6.20 8.90
N TYR A 5 2.93 -5.76 7.97
CA TYR A 5 3.30 -5.49 6.58
C TYR A 5 3.34 -3.99 6.25
N ALA A 6 3.21 -3.10 7.25
CA ALA A 6 3.13 -1.65 7.02
C ALA A 6 4.31 -1.11 6.21
N GLU A 7 5.54 -1.51 6.54
CA GLU A 7 6.76 -1.07 5.85
C GLU A 7 6.79 -1.51 4.37
N HIS A 8 6.30 -2.72 4.08
CA HIS A 8 6.18 -3.20 2.71
C HIS A 8 5.19 -2.34 1.91
N TYR A 9 4.12 -1.89 2.56
CA TYR A 9 3.12 -1.05 1.91
C TYR A 9 3.61 0.39 1.71
N ALA A 10 4.38 0.95 2.66
CA ALA A 10 5.07 2.22 2.48
C ALA A 10 5.99 2.19 1.24
N ARG A 11 6.82 1.14 1.12
CA ARG A 11 7.66 0.93 -0.07
C ARG A 11 6.86 0.82 -1.37
N THR A 12 5.70 0.17 -1.31
CA THR A 12 4.81 0.02 -2.47
C THR A 12 4.28 1.39 -2.94
N LEU A 13 3.82 2.21 -2.00
CA LEU A 13 3.31 3.55 -2.29
C LEU A 13 4.40 4.47 -2.86
N ASN A 14 5.63 4.37 -2.34
CA ASN A 14 6.78 5.07 -2.89
C ASN A 14 7.03 4.70 -4.37
N GLN A 15 7.04 3.40 -4.68
CA GLN A 15 7.24 2.90 -6.04
C GLN A 15 6.13 3.37 -6.98
N TRP A 16 4.87 3.39 -6.52
CA TRP A 16 3.76 3.92 -7.28
C TRP A 16 3.86 5.43 -7.50
N HIS A 17 4.32 6.19 -6.50
CA HIS A 17 4.55 7.63 -6.64
C HIS A 17 5.61 7.94 -7.70
N VAL A 18 6.72 7.20 -7.69
CA VAL A 18 7.78 7.31 -8.71
C VAL A 18 7.22 6.98 -10.09
N ALA A 19 6.53 5.85 -10.25
CA ALA A 19 5.96 5.43 -11.52
C ALA A 19 4.92 6.44 -12.05
N PHE A 20 4.04 6.94 -11.17
CA PHE A 20 3.04 7.94 -11.52
C PHE A 20 3.68 9.23 -12.07
N ASN A 21 4.74 9.71 -11.43
CA ASN A 21 5.44 10.91 -11.87
C ASN A 21 6.18 10.69 -13.19
N GLN A 22 6.79 9.52 -13.40
CA GLN A 22 7.41 9.15 -14.68
C GLN A 22 6.39 9.07 -15.82
N GLN A 23 5.14 8.70 -15.52
CA GLN A 23 4.05 8.57 -16.51
C GLN A 23 3.11 9.79 -16.52
N SER A 24 3.51 10.92 -15.93
CA SER A 24 2.65 12.11 -15.77
C SER A 24 2.13 12.68 -17.09
N GLU A 25 2.90 12.54 -18.18
CA GLU A 25 2.48 12.93 -19.53
C GLU A 25 1.37 12.00 -20.06
N ALA A 26 1.57 10.68 -19.98
CA ALA A 26 0.55 9.69 -20.36
C ALA A 26 -0.74 9.82 -19.53
N VAL A 27 -0.65 10.25 -18.26
CA VAL A 27 -1.82 10.58 -17.43
C VAL A 27 -2.55 11.82 -18.00
N SER A 28 -1.82 12.80 -18.51
CA SER A 28 -2.39 13.96 -19.20
C SER A 28 -3.11 13.58 -20.49
N GLU A 29 -2.50 12.70 -21.30
CA GLU A 29 -3.07 12.22 -22.56
C GLU A 29 -4.38 11.45 -22.37
N GLN A 30 -4.55 10.81 -21.21
CA GLN A 30 -5.82 10.18 -20.80
C GLN A 30 -6.91 11.18 -20.40
N GLY A 31 -6.61 12.49 -20.40
CA GLY A 31 -7.58 13.55 -20.10
C GLY A 31 -7.63 13.97 -18.63
N TYR A 32 -6.70 13.51 -17.79
CA TYR A 32 -6.66 13.92 -16.38
C TYR A 32 -5.97 15.29 -16.20
N SER A 33 -6.58 16.14 -15.37
CA SER A 33 -6.11 17.50 -15.12
C SER A 33 -4.86 17.54 -14.22
N GLU A 34 -4.16 18.68 -14.23
CA GLU A 34 -3.04 18.89 -13.30
C GLU A 34 -3.47 18.84 -11.83
N ASP A 35 -4.69 19.28 -11.51
CA ASP A 35 -5.23 19.17 -10.15
C ASP A 35 -5.41 17.73 -9.71
N PHE A 36 -5.87 16.85 -10.61
CA PHE A 36 -5.91 15.41 -10.35
C PHE A 36 -4.51 14.88 -10.04
N LYS A 37 -3.50 15.23 -10.85
CA LYS A 37 -2.13 14.76 -10.63
C LYS A 37 -1.54 15.27 -9.32
N ARG A 38 -1.82 16.52 -8.95
CA ARG A 38 -1.42 17.08 -7.64
C ARG A 38 -2.05 16.32 -6.49
N MET A 39 -3.34 16.04 -6.59
CA MET A 39 -4.05 15.25 -5.57
C MET A 39 -3.48 13.83 -5.49
N TRP A 40 -3.18 13.18 -6.62
CA TRP A 40 -2.62 11.82 -6.63
C TRP A 40 -1.22 11.75 -6.03
N ARG A 41 -0.36 12.72 -6.33
CA ARG A 41 0.95 12.87 -5.66
C ARG A 41 0.79 13.03 -4.16
N PHE A 42 -0.11 13.91 -3.73
CA PHE A 42 -0.40 14.10 -2.32
C PHE A 42 -0.89 12.81 -1.66
N TYR A 43 -1.86 12.13 -2.27
CA TYR A 43 -2.42 10.88 -1.76
C TYR A 43 -1.34 9.81 -1.55
N LEU A 44 -0.51 9.56 -2.56
CA LEU A 44 0.53 8.53 -2.50
C LEU A 44 1.56 8.83 -1.41
N SER A 45 2.06 10.06 -1.33
CA SER A 45 3.03 10.47 -0.31
C SER A 45 2.42 10.52 1.11
N TYR A 46 1.19 10.98 1.24
CA TYR A 46 0.48 11.05 2.52
C TYR A 46 0.25 9.64 3.09
N CYS A 47 -0.19 8.71 2.25
CA CYS A 47 -0.36 7.32 2.68
C CYS A 47 0.99 6.66 2.98
N GLU A 48 2.05 6.90 2.19
CA GLU A 48 3.40 6.40 2.47
C GLU A 48 3.86 6.82 3.87
N ALA A 49 3.68 8.11 4.21
CA ALA A 49 3.95 8.64 5.54
C ALA A 49 3.10 7.95 6.62
N GLY A 50 1.81 7.75 6.37
CA GLY A 50 0.93 7.06 7.32
C GLY A 50 1.38 5.62 7.65
N PHE A 51 1.85 4.87 6.65
CA PHE A 51 2.36 3.52 6.86
C PHE A 51 3.76 3.50 7.50
N SER A 52 4.68 4.38 7.09
CA SER A 52 6.05 4.46 7.64
C SER A 52 6.06 4.94 9.11
N GLU A 53 5.18 5.88 9.45
CA GLU A 53 5.00 6.37 10.83
C GLU A 53 4.14 5.43 11.70
N ARG A 54 3.72 4.27 11.17
CA ARG A 54 2.85 3.29 11.85
C ARG A 54 1.52 3.89 12.35
N ALA A 55 1.08 5.00 11.77
CA ALA A 55 -0.22 5.61 12.05
C ALA A 55 -1.37 4.75 11.48
N ILE A 56 -1.08 3.98 10.43
CA ILE A 56 -1.94 2.96 9.83
C ILE A 56 -1.14 1.69 9.55
N GLY A 57 -1.84 0.56 9.40
CA GLY A 57 -1.22 -0.75 9.17
C GLY A 57 -2.00 -1.59 8.15
N VAL A 58 -1.37 -2.68 7.70
CA VAL A 58 -1.98 -3.68 6.80
C VAL A 58 -1.71 -5.08 7.36
N SER A 59 -2.72 -5.95 7.29
CA SER A 59 -2.65 -7.28 7.88
C SER A 59 -3.23 -8.33 6.95
N HIS A 60 -2.55 -9.47 6.86
CA HIS A 60 -3.09 -10.68 6.27
C HIS A 60 -3.67 -11.55 7.38
N LEU A 61 -4.99 -11.70 7.36
CA LEU A 61 -5.72 -12.47 8.37
C LEU A 61 -6.15 -13.81 7.78
N VAL A 62 -5.80 -14.88 8.47
CA VAL A 62 -6.25 -16.24 8.16
C VAL A 62 -7.18 -16.69 9.27
N PHE A 63 -8.42 -17.01 8.91
CA PHE A 63 -9.44 -17.47 9.84
C PHE A 63 -9.64 -18.98 9.73
N GLY A 64 -9.76 -19.64 10.87
CA GLY A 64 -10.06 -21.06 10.98
C GLY A 64 -11.29 -21.29 11.87
N LYS A 65 -12.11 -22.27 11.51
CA LYS A 65 -13.21 -22.76 12.35
C LYS A 65 -12.66 -23.41 13.63
N PRO A 66 -13.44 -23.51 14.72
CA PRO A 66 -13.03 -24.25 15.92
C PRO A 66 -12.51 -25.64 15.55
N LEU A 67 -11.43 -26.08 16.22
CA LEU A 67 -10.74 -27.35 15.99
C LEU A 67 -9.99 -27.48 14.65
N TYR A 68 -9.89 -26.43 13.84
CA TYR A 68 -9.03 -26.44 12.64
C TYR A 68 -7.55 -26.59 13.03
N ARG A 69 -6.93 -27.71 12.63
CA ARG A 69 -5.50 -27.98 12.80
C ARG A 69 -4.81 -27.91 11.44
N ASN A 70 -3.98 -26.89 11.24
CA ASN A 70 -3.10 -26.78 10.08
C ASN A 70 -1.66 -26.55 10.57
N GLU A 71 -0.82 -27.58 10.45
CA GLU A 71 0.58 -27.56 10.91
C GLU A 71 1.43 -26.51 10.20
N ARG A 72 1.02 -26.03 9.01
CA ARG A 72 1.76 -24.99 8.26
C ARG A 72 1.49 -23.56 8.73
N LEU A 73 0.38 -23.30 9.43
CA LEU A 73 0.05 -21.94 9.91
C LEU A 73 0.75 -21.55 11.22
N PHE A 74 1.34 -22.52 11.92
CA PHE A 74 2.03 -22.31 13.20
C PHE A 74 3.56 -22.30 13.09
N ASN A 75 4.11 -22.54 11.89
CA ASN A 75 5.55 -22.61 11.62
C ASN A 75 6.07 -21.44 10.75
N VAL A 76 5.34 -20.32 10.71
CA VAL A 76 5.81 -19.05 10.11
C VAL A 76 6.05 -18.04 11.21
#